data_AF-A0A959RZW1-F1
#
_entry.id   AF-A0A959RZW1-F1
#
_cell.length_a   1.000
_cell.length_b   1.000
_cell.length_c   1.000
_cell.angle_alpha   90.00
_cell.angle_beta   90.00
_cell.angle_gamma   90.00
#
_symmetry.space_group_name_H-M   'P 1'
#
loop_
_entity.id
_entity.type
_entity.pdbx_description
1 polymer ?
#
loop_
_entity_poly.entity_id
_entity_poly.type
_entity_poly.pdbx_seq_one_letter_code
_entity_poly.pdbx_strand_id
1 'polypeptide(L)'
;KLKALKVGIDDVLVFYYSGHGDRSKFPESPWPRLTPHNGQSIEVKNILGAMNDHMARQVVVIIDACNGEFHEGPTGQRWPASSINKAAVDKLFKNFHGNVVFTSSKPGLVSYTLKGNYGSQFTYVFKNVMQQELSQKETNWGVVLEKTKEIVVDSDKVKIQTPKFIYTKNDKTPGETP
;
A
#
# COMPACT_ATOMS: atom_id res chain seq x y z
N LYS A 1 -7.43 12.11 14.36
CA LYS A 1 -7.91 10.88 15.04
C LYS A 1 -8.72 10.09 14.03
N LEU A 2 -8.33 8.85 13.69
CA LEU A 2 -9.04 8.01 12.71
C LEU A 2 -10.52 7.82 13.08
N LYS A 3 -10.79 7.47 14.35
CA LYS A 3 -12.14 7.24 14.90
C LYS A 3 -13.14 8.41 14.77
N ALA A 4 -12.67 9.63 14.49
CA ALA A 4 -13.54 10.80 14.36
C ALA A 4 -13.90 11.11 12.90
N LEU A 5 -13.35 10.38 11.93
CA LEU A 5 -13.73 10.52 10.54
C LEU A 5 -15.18 10.06 10.34
N LYS A 6 -15.98 10.91 9.70
CA LYS A 6 -17.26 10.53 9.13
C LYS A 6 -16.96 9.88 7.79
N VAL A 7 -17.31 8.61 7.67
CA VAL A 7 -17.02 7.78 6.50
C VAL A 7 -18.34 7.14 6.10
N GLY A 8 -18.74 7.34 4.85
CA GLY A 8 -19.91 6.72 4.26
C GLY A 8 -19.59 5.32 3.73
N ILE A 9 -20.67 4.56 3.52
CA ILE A 9 -20.58 3.21 2.94
C ILE A 9 -20.02 3.22 1.52
N ASP A 10 -20.06 4.37 0.85
CA ASP A 10 -19.55 4.60 -0.50
C ASP A 10 -18.17 5.27 -0.54
N ASP A 11 -17.51 5.41 0.60
CA ASP A 11 -16.19 6.02 0.64
C ASP A 11 -15.07 4.99 0.44
N VAL A 12 -13.92 5.51 0.00
CA VAL A 12 -12.66 4.78 -0.01
C VAL A 12 -11.76 5.39 1.06
N LEU A 13 -11.29 4.58 1.99
CA LEU A 13 -10.29 4.99 2.96
C LEU A 13 -8.91 4.57 2.49
N VAL A 14 -8.01 5.54 2.32
CA VAL A 14 -6.61 5.29 1.97
C VAL A 14 -5.72 5.67 3.14
N PHE A 15 -4.90 4.73 3.58
CA PHE A 15 -3.80 4.97 4.50
C PHE A 15 -2.48 4.72 3.77
N TYR A 16 -1.62 5.73 3.72
CA TYR A 16 -0.28 5.63 3.16
C TYR A 16 0.72 6.00 4.25
N TYR A 17 1.67 5.11 4.49
CA TYR A 17 2.81 5.36 5.37
C TYR A 17 4.11 5.14 4.59
N SER A 18 5.02 6.11 4.67
CA SER A 18 6.39 5.97 4.22
C SER A 18 7.32 6.40 5.35
N GLY A 19 8.26 5.53 5.72
CA GLY A 19 9.15 5.78 6.83
C GLY A 19 9.78 4.51 7.37
N HIS A 20 10.16 4.55 8.65
CA HIS A 20 10.83 3.43 9.28
C HIS A 20 9.85 2.35 9.72
N GLY A 21 10.29 1.11 9.58
CA GLY A 21 9.60 -0.02 10.15
C GLY A 21 10.56 -1.13 10.49
N ASP A 22 10.10 -2.02 11.34
CA ASP A 22 10.87 -3.18 11.78
C ASP A 22 9.95 -4.35 12.11
N ARG A 23 10.55 -5.53 12.25
CA ARG A 23 9.87 -6.77 12.62
C ARG A 23 10.23 -7.28 14.02
N SER A 24 11.19 -6.65 14.68
CA SER A 24 11.92 -7.20 15.84
C SER A 24 11.04 -7.70 16.99
N LYS A 25 9.88 -7.09 17.22
CA LYS A 25 9.00 -7.39 18.36
C LYS A 25 7.75 -8.21 18.02
N PHE A 26 7.47 -8.48 16.74
CA PHE A 26 6.24 -9.15 16.29
C PHE A 26 6.50 -10.07 15.08
N PRO A 27 7.24 -11.19 15.26
CA PRO A 27 7.64 -12.07 14.16
C PRO A 27 6.47 -12.80 13.50
N GLU A 28 5.28 -12.81 14.10
CA GLU A 28 4.09 -13.50 13.56
C GLU A 28 3.27 -12.62 12.59
N SER A 29 3.30 -11.29 12.73
CA SER A 29 2.53 -10.38 11.86
C SER A 29 3.12 -10.38 10.45
N PRO A 30 2.36 -10.52 9.35
CA PRO A 30 2.92 -10.37 8.01
C PRO A 30 3.39 -8.94 7.68
N TRP A 31 2.99 -7.96 8.51
CA TRP A 31 3.22 -6.53 8.33
C TRP A 31 4.30 -6.00 9.28
N PRO A 32 5.06 -4.97 8.88
CA PRO A 32 6.03 -4.33 9.75
C PRO A 32 5.31 -3.53 10.86
N ARG A 33 6.04 -3.27 11.93
CA ARG A 33 5.72 -2.22 12.90
C ARG A 33 6.17 -0.89 12.32
N LEU A 34 5.31 0.13 12.37
CA LEU A 34 5.63 1.47 11.86
C LEU A 34 6.26 2.29 12.98
N THR A 35 7.30 3.05 12.69
CA THR A 35 7.98 3.93 13.68
C THR A 35 7.89 5.38 13.19
N PRO A 36 6.75 6.06 13.42
CA PRO A 36 6.63 7.49 13.15
C PRO A 36 7.59 8.31 14.02
N HIS A 37 7.83 9.57 13.63
CA HIS A 37 8.81 10.46 14.25
C HIS A 37 8.61 10.71 15.76
N ASN A 38 7.39 10.52 16.29
CA ASN A 38 7.11 10.65 17.72
C ASN A 38 7.61 9.45 18.56
N GLY A 39 8.26 8.46 17.93
CA GLY A 39 8.81 7.26 18.57
C GLY A 39 7.76 6.25 19.03
N GLN A 40 6.47 6.57 18.91
CA GLN A 40 5.39 5.67 19.28
C GLN A 40 5.10 4.72 18.13
N SER A 41 5.59 3.51 18.26
CA SER A 41 5.41 2.52 17.22
C SER A 41 3.97 2.04 17.11
N ILE A 42 3.53 1.82 15.86
CA ILE A 42 2.16 1.49 15.53
C ILE A 42 2.13 0.15 14.80
N GLU A 43 1.29 -0.77 15.27
CA GLU A 43 1.04 -2.02 14.56
C GLU A 43 0.03 -1.80 13.43
N VAL A 44 0.35 -2.29 12.23
CA VAL A 44 -0.52 -2.20 11.05
C VAL A 44 -1.88 -2.86 11.31
N LYS A 45 -1.94 -3.94 12.11
CA LYS A 45 -3.21 -4.58 12.48
C LYS A 45 -4.18 -3.62 13.16
N ASN A 46 -3.67 -2.70 13.99
CA ASN A 46 -4.49 -1.73 14.71
C ASN A 46 -5.01 -0.64 13.76
N ILE A 47 -4.22 -0.26 12.77
CA ILE A 47 -4.64 0.66 11.70
C ILE A 47 -5.75 -0.01 10.87
N LEU A 48 -5.54 -1.25 10.41
CA LEU A 48 -6.51 -2.00 9.63
C LEU A 48 -7.83 -2.18 10.38
N GLY A 49 -7.79 -2.59 11.65
CA GLY A 49 -8.99 -2.72 12.48
C GLY A 49 -9.74 -1.39 12.58
N ALA A 50 -9.03 -0.31 12.94
CA ALA A 50 -9.64 0.99 13.07
C ALA A 50 -10.20 1.56 11.75
N MET A 51 -9.63 1.21 10.59
CA MET A 51 -10.18 1.59 9.28
C MET A 51 -11.41 0.76 8.91
N ASN A 52 -11.41 -0.55 9.21
CA ASN A 52 -12.54 -1.43 8.93
C ASN A 52 -13.77 -1.10 9.78
N ASP A 53 -13.59 -0.56 10.99
CA ASP A 53 -14.69 -0.10 11.86
C ASP A 53 -15.57 0.99 11.22
N HIS A 54 -15.07 1.67 10.18
CA HIS A 54 -15.80 2.73 9.47
C HIS A 54 -16.74 2.22 8.38
N MET A 55 -16.79 0.90 8.11
CA MET A 55 -17.63 0.30 7.06
C MET A 55 -17.47 0.96 5.69
N ALA A 56 -16.28 1.49 5.37
CA ALA A 56 -16.01 2.04 4.05
C ALA A 56 -16.19 0.95 2.98
N ARG A 57 -16.61 1.34 1.77
CA ARG A 57 -16.67 0.43 0.62
C ARG A 57 -15.34 -0.29 0.42
N GLN A 58 -14.27 0.47 0.56
CA GLN A 58 -12.92 0.01 0.34
C GLN A 58 -11.94 0.60 1.35
N VAL A 59 -11.03 -0.24 1.82
CA VAL A 59 -9.86 0.17 2.63
C VAL A 59 -8.60 -0.18 1.85
N VAL A 60 -7.75 0.82 1.61
CA VAL A 60 -6.44 0.68 0.97
C VAL A 60 -5.36 1.06 1.97
N VAL A 61 -4.47 0.14 2.30
CA VAL A 61 -3.35 0.35 3.21
C VAL A 61 -2.04 0.10 2.49
N ILE A 62 -1.23 1.14 2.42
CA ILE A 62 0.05 1.17 1.70
C ILE A 62 1.16 1.43 2.71
N ILE A 63 2.11 0.50 2.81
CA ILE A 63 3.19 0.55 3.80
C ILE A 63 4.54 0.49 3.11
N ASP A 64 5.18 1.64 2.99
CA ASP A 64 6.52 1.78 2.47
C ASP A 64 7.53 1.89 3.62
N ALA A 65 7.95 0.72 4.12
CA ALA A 65 8.81 0.61 5.29
C ALA A 65 9.60 -0.71 5.26
N CYS A 66 10.73 -0.75 5.96
CA CYS A 66 11.44 -2.01 6.17
C CYS A 66 10.57 -3.00 6.96
N ASN A 67 10.69 -4.29 6.62
CA ASN A 67 10.08 -5.41 7.36
C ASN A 67 11.17 -6.39 7.84
N GLY A 68 12.35 -5.82 8.07
CA GLY A 68 13.59 -6.44 8.53
C GLY A 68 14.38 -5.42 9.36
N GLU A 69 15.71 -5.47 9.31
CA GLU A 69 16.57 -4.53 10.07
C GLU A 69 16.66 -3.14 9.43
N PHE A 70 16.81 -2.13 10.28
CA PHE A 70 16.73 -0.71 9.93
C PHE A 70 17.86 -0.28 8.98
N HIS A 71 17.50 0.51 7.96
CA HIS A 71 18.44 1.21 7.09
C HIS A 71 17.90 2.61 6.75
N GLU A 72 18.78 3.60 6.63
CA GLU A 72 18.43 4.97 6.22
C GLU A 72 18.31 5.10 4.70
N GLY A 73 17.46 6.03 4.24
CA GLY A 73 17.35 6.37 2.82
C GLY A 73 16.77 7.77 2.56
N PRO A 74 17.06 8.39 1.40
CA PRO A 74 16.63 9.74 1.02
C PRO A 74 15.13 9.91 0.69
N THR A 75 14.67 11.18 0.72
CA THR A 75 13.31 11.64 0.38
C THR A 75 13.20 12.22 -1.05
N GLY A 76 12.01 12.17 -1.65
CA GLY A 76 11.79 12.25 -3.11
C GLY A 76 11.47 13.61 -3.78
N GLN A 77 11.34 13.57 -5.13
CA GLN A 77 11.10 14.68 -6.09
C GLN A 77 9.66 14.67 -6.68
N ARG A 78 9.23 15.79 -7.30
CA ARG A 78 7.91 16.00 -7.94
C ARG A 78 7.84 15.42 -9.37
N TRP A 79 6.68 14.87 -9.76
CA TRP A 79 6.48 14.14 -11.04
C TRP A 79 5.45 14.77 -11.99
N PRO A 80 5.56 14.53 -13.31
CA PRO A 80 4.59 14.98 -14.32
C PRO A 80 3.29 14.13 -14.32
N ALA A 81 2.21 14.75 -14.81
CA ALA A 81 0.89 14.13 -14.91
C ALA A 81 0.79 13.18 -16.12
N SER A 82 0.03 12.09 -15.97
CA SER A 82 -0.34 11.16 -17.04
C SER A 82 -1.85 11.25 -17.33
N SER A 83 -2.28 10.81 -18.50
CA SER A 83 -3.72 10.66 -18.79
C SER A 83 -4.32 9.58 -17.89
N ILE A 84 -5.54 9.82 -17.38
CA ILE A 84 -6.26 8.92 -16.49
C ILE A 84 -7.54 8.47 -17.19
N ASN A 85 -7.73 7.16 -17.29
CA ASN A 85 -8.96 6.54 -17.79
C ASN A 85 -9.96 6.38 -16.64
N LYS A 86 -11.12 7.03 -16.75
CA LYS A 86 -12.17 6.96 -15.73
C LYS A 86 -12.63 5.53 -15.44
N ALA A 87 -12.73 4.67 -16.46
CA ALA A 87 -13.18 3.28 -16.27
C ALA A 87 -12.18 2.47 -15.43
N ALA A 88 -10.88 2.74 -15.55
CA ALA A 88 -9.86 2.13 -14.70
C ALA A 88 -9.96 2.61 -13.25
N VAL A 89 -10.16 3.92 -13.04
CA VAL A 89 -10.43 4.48 -11.71
C VAL A 89 -11.67 3.86 -11.09
N ASP A 90 -12.76 3.78 -11.85
CA ASP A 90 -14.01 3.18 -11.38
C ASP A 90 -13.79 1.71 -10.98
N LYS A 91 -13.05 0.92 -11.76
CA LYS A 91 -12.75 -0.47 -11.41
C LYS A 91 -11.90 -0.62 -10.15
N LEU A 92 -10.88 0.22 -9.97
CA LEU A 92 -9.98 0.13 -8.81
C LEU A 92 -10.63 0.65 -7.53
N PHE A 93 -11.49 1.66 -7.61
CA PHE A 93 -11.95 2.38 -6.42
C PHE A 93 -13.47 2.36 -6.23
N LYS A 94 -14.22 2.61 -7.30
CA LYS A 94 -15.68 2.74 -7.21
C LYS A 94 -16.38 1.38 -7.13
N ASN A 95 -15.91 0.42 -7.92
CA ASN A 95 -16.56 -0.89 -8.12
C ASN A 95 -15.86 -2.01 -7.34
N PHE A 96 -14.81 -1.69 -6.58
CA PHE A 96 -14.11 -2.64 -5.74
C PHE A 96 -14.62 -2.53 -4.31
N HIS A 97 -15.05 -3.66 -3.74
CA HIS A 97 -15.49 -3.77 -2.35
C HIS A 97 -14.52 -4.62 -1.56
N GLY A 98 -14.02 -4.09 -0.44
CA GLY A 98 -13.14 -4.80 0.48
C GLY A 98 -11.77 -4.15 0.66
N ASN A 99 -10.80 -4.95 1.09
CA ASN A 99 -9.52 -4.45 1.59
C ASN A 99 -8.38 -4.75 0.61
N VAL A 100 -7.48 -3.78 0.47
CA VAL A 100 -6.23 -3.90 -0.28
C VAL A 100 -5.10 -3.46 0.63
N VAL A 101 -4.27 -4.40 1.08
CA VAL A 101 -3.19 -4.16 2.02
C VAL A 101 -1.89 -4.58 1.39
N PHE A 102 -0.91 -3.69 1.34
CA PHE A 102 0.37 -4.01 0.74
C PHE A 102 1.52 -3.25 1.38
N THR A 103 2.67 -3.91 1.40
CA THR A 103 3.92 -3.39 1.97
C THR A 103 5.06 -3.54 0.97
N SER A 104 5.99 -2.59 1.02
CA SER A 104 7.17 -2.52 0.16
C SER A 104 8.11 -3.70 0.33
N SER A 105 8.05 -4.42 1.46
CA SER A 105 8.93 -5.55 1.73
C SER A 105 8.27 -6.63 2.57
N LYS A 106 8.43 -7.89 2.15
CA LYS A 106 7.98 -9.08 2.88
C LYS A 106 8.78 -9.26 4.18
N PRO A 107 8.25 -10.03 5.14
CA PRO A 107 8.97 -10.39 6.36
C PRO A 107 10.43 -10.76 6.16
N GLY A 108 11.32 -10.15 6.94
CA GLY A 108 12.76 -10.40 6.93
C GLY A 108 13.55 -9.58 5.89
N LEU A 109 12.89 -8.81 5.03
CA LEU A 109 13.55 -7.98 4.02
C LEU A 109 13.45 -6.49 4.33
N VAL A 110 14.41 -5.73 3.82
CA VAL A 110 14.47 -4.27 3.93
C VAL A 110 13.75 -3.59 2.77
N SER A 111 13.47 -2.30 2.89
CA SER A 111 12.92 -1.46 1.81
C SER A 111 13.99 -0.47 1.36
N TYR A 112 14.22 -0.34 0.06
CA TYR A 112 15.28 0.49 -0.48
C TYR A 112 14.77 1.80 -1.07
N THR A 113 15.67 2.76 -1.11
CA THR A 113 15.53 4.02 -1.83
C THR A 113 16.39 4.01 -3.09
N LEU A 114 15.86 4.59 -4.15
CA LEU A 114 16.58 4.81 -5.40
C LEU A 114 17.59 5.95 -5.24
N LYS A 115 18.73 5.84 -5.93
CA LYS A 115 19.74 6.91 -6.01
C LYS A 115 19.17 8.10 -6.79
N GLY A 116 19.43 9.33 -6.33
CA GLY A 116 19.09 10.54 -7.10
C GLY A 116 17.72 11.14 -6.79
N ASN A 117 17.33 11.21 -5.51
CA ASN A 117 16.09 11.85 -5.04
C ASN A 117 14.79 11.30 -5.66
N TYR A 118 14.78 10.05 -6.16
CA TYR A 118 13.54 9.41 -6.62
C TYR A 118 12.70 8.81 -5.47
N GLY A 119 13.24 8.81 -4.23
CA GLY A 119 12.56 8.26 -3.05
C GLY A 119 12.63 6.74 -2.98
N SER A 120 11.64 6.12 -2.34
CA SER A 120 11.54 4.66 -2.21
C SER A 120 11.39 3.98 -3.58
N GLN A 121 12.15 2.91 -3.80
CA GLN A 121 12.06 2.04 -4.97
C GLN A 121 10.64 1.49 -5.12
N PHE A 122 10.03 1.06 -4.02
CA PHE A 122 8.68 0.55 -4.03
C PHE A 122 7.66 1.61 -4.43
N THR A 123 7.64 2.77 -3.73
CA THR A 123 6.66 3.82 -4.02
C THR A 123 6.81 4.36 -5.45
N TYR A 124 8.05 4.49 -5.93
CA TYR A 124 8.34 4.90 -7.31
C TYR A 124 7.75 3.91 -8.33
N VAL A 125 8.02 2.62 -8.19
CA VAL A 125 7.51 1.58 -9.10
C VAL A 125 5.99 1.48 -9.01
N PHE A 126 5.43 1.40 -7.80
CA PHE A 126 3.97 1.33 -7.59
C PHE A 126 3.25 2.49 -8.27
N LYS A 127 3.76 3.71 -8.13
CA LYS A 127 3.22 4.90 -8.79
C LYS A 127 3.25 4.76 -10.31
N ASN A 128 4.39 4.36 -10.89
CA ASN A 128 4.52 4.22 -12.35
C ASN A 128 3.57 3.14 -12.90
N VAL A 129 3.46 2.01 -12.22
CA VAL A 129 2.50 0.95 -12.56
C VAL A 129 1.08 1.47 -12.44
N MET A 130 0.72 2.15 -11.34
CA MET A 130 -0.60 2.77 -11.19
C MET A 130 -0.91 3.74 -12.34
N GLN A 131 0.03 4.60 -12.73
CA GLN A 131 -0.18 5.54 -13.84
C GLN A 131 -0.36 4.82 -15.18
N GLN A 132 0.44 3.78 -15.44
CA GLN A 132 0.32 2.96 -16.63
C GLN A 132 -1.04 2.25 -16.66
N GLU A 133 -1.41 1.57 -15.59
CA GLU A 133 -2.65 0.78 -15.51
C GLU A 133 -3.88 1.68 -15.53
N LEU A 134 -3.82 2.87 -14.93
CA LEU A 134 -4.89 3.86 -15.00
C LEU A 134 -5.06 4.46 -16.40
N SER A 135 -4.08 4.35 -17.29
CA SER A 135 -4.25 4.75 -18.69
C SER A 135 -4.97 3.68 -19.53
N GLN A 136 -5.02 2.44 -19.06
CA GLN A 136 -5.64 1.30 -19.74
C GLN A 136 -7.16 1.23 -19.48
N LYS A 137 -7.91 0.53 -20.33
CA LYS A 137 -9.37 0.30 -20.12
C LYS A 137 -9.67 -0.84 -19.13
N GLU A 138 -8.79 -1.82 -19.07
CA GLU A 138 -8.94 -3.04 -18.28
C GLU A 138 -7.83 -3.13 -17.24
N THR A 139 -8.17 -2.94 -15.96
CA THR A 139 -7.24 -3.14 -14.84
C THR A 139 -7.99 -3.50 -13.55
N ASN A 140 -7.26 -4.04 -12.58
CA ASN A 140 -7.73 -4.35 -11.23
C ASN A 140 -6.53 -4.36 -10.25
N TRP A 141 -6.81 -4.44 -8.95
CA TRP A 141 -5.75 -4.43 -7.92
C TRP A 141 -4.75 -5.58 -8.05
N GLY A 142 -5.19 -6.78 -8.42
CA GLY A 142 -4.29 -7.91 -8.63
C GLY A 142 -3.25 -7.61 -9.70
N VAL A 143 -3.67 -7.04 -10.84
CA VAL A 143 -2.78 -6.64 -11.94
C VAL A 143 -1.78 -5.57 -11.48
N VAL A 144 -2.27 -4.52 -10.81
CA VAL A 144 -1.41 -3.43 -10.30
C VAL A 144 -0.36 -3.98 -9.33
N LEU A 145 -0.78 -4.82 -8.39
CA LEU A 145 0.09 -5.31 -7.31
C LEU A 145 1.11 -6.33 -7.79
N GLU A 146 0.72 -7.27 -8.66
CA GLU A 146 1.68 -8.24 -9.23
C GLU A 146 2.69 -7.54 -10.14
N LYS A 147 2.26 -6.65 -11.05
CA LYS A 147 3.20 -5.86 -11.88
C LYS A 147 4.17 -5.04 -11.04
N THR A 148 3.68 -4.42 -9.97
CA THR A 148 4.54 -3.67 -9.02
C THR A 148 5.58 -4.60 -8.39
N LYS A 149 5.15 -5.77 -7.91
CA LYS A 149 6.03 -6.75 -7.28
C LYS A 149 7.08 -7.30 -8.26
N GLU A 150 6.68 -7.66 -9.47
CA GLU A 150 7.58 -8.13 -10.53
C GLU A 150 8.70 -7.13 -10.81
N ILE A 151 8.35 -5.87 -11.03
CA ILE A 151 9.33 -4.81 -11.36
C ILE A 151 10.25 -4.52 -10.15
N VAL A 152 9.70 -4.45 -8.93
CA VAL A 152 10.54 -4.23 -7.73
C VAL A 152 11.53 -5.37 -7.54
N VAL A 153 11.12 -6.63 -7.74
CA VAL A 153 12.00 -7.79 -7.62
C VAL A 153 13.11 -7.79 -8.67
N ASP A 154 12.84 -7.34 -9.89
CA ASP A 154 13.83 -7.34 -10.99
C ASP A 154 14.79 -6.13 -10.95
N SER A 155 14.40 -5.05 -10.27
CA SER A 155 15.14 -3.77 -10.32
C SER A 155 16.55 -3.77 -9.70
N ASP A 156 16.93 -4.76 -8.88
CA ASP A 156 18.31 -4.94 -8.41
C ASP A 156 18.57 -6.39 -7.93
N LYS A 157 19.34 -7.17 -8.71
CA LYS A 157 19.66 -8.58 -8.40
C LYS A 157 20.54 -8.75 -7.15
N VAL A 158 21.16 -7.68 -6.67
CA VAL A 158 22.00 -7.69 -5.45
C VAL A 158 21.19 -7.26 -4.23
N LYS A 159 20.21 -6.37 -4.40
CA LYS A 159 19.34 -5.86 -3.34
C LYS A 159 17.95 -6.47 -3.42
N ILE A 160 17.75 -7.55 -2.67
CA ILE A 160 16.47 -8.27 -2.68
C ILE A 160 15.42 -7.45 -1.91
N GLN A 161 14.45 -6.90 -2.65
CA GLN A 161 13.23 -6.33 -2.10
C GLN A 161 12.03 -7.03 -2.75
N THR A 162 11.14 -7.58 -1.94
CA THR A 162 9.95 -8.28 -2.44
C THR A 162 8.72 -7.71 -1.77
N PRO A 163 7.90 -6.92 -2.47
CA PRO A 163 6.63 -6.45 -1.93
C PRO A 163 5.73 -7.61 -1.52
N LYS A 164 4.94 -7.41 -0.47
CA LYS A 164 3.92 -8.36 -0.02
C LYS A 164 2.57 -7.67 0.00
N PHE A 165 1.54 -8.35 -0.46
CA PHE A 165 0.19 -7.83 -0.44
C PHE A 165 -0.83 -8.91 -0.13
N ILE A 166 -1.97 -8.47 0.37
CA ILE A 166 -3.19 -9.24 0.57
C ILE A 166 -4.33 -8.33 0.12
N TYR A 167 -5.22 -8.86 -0.72
CA TYR A 167 -6.48 -8.19 -0.97
C TYR A 167 -7.62 -9.19 -0.79
N THR A 168 -8.72 -8.68 -0.27
CA THR A 168 -9.95 -9.42 -0.02
C THR A 168 -11.05 -8.69 -0.75
N LYS A 169 -11.73 -9.40 -1.64
CA LYS A 169 -12.91 -8.89 -2.33
C LYS A 169 -14.13 -9.34 -1.53
N ASN A 170 -14.93 -8.39 -1.09
CA ASN A 170 -16.22 -8.68 -0.50
C ASN A 170 -17.24 -8.76 -1.64
N ASP A 171 -17.75 -9.93 -1.93
CA ASP A 171 -18.78 -10.10 -2.97
C ASP A 171 -20.15 -9.55 -2.55
N LYS A 172 -20.29 -9.11 -1.30
CA LYS A 172 -21.51 -8.50 -0.77
C LYS A 172 -21.42 -6.98 -0.77
N THR A 173 -22.44 -6.34 -1.34
CA THR A 173 -22.72 -4.92 -1.16
C THR A 173 -22.98 -4.68 0.34
N PRO A 174 -22.28 -3.76 1.01
CA PRO A 174 -22.59 -3.46 2.40
C PRO A 174 -24.05 -2.98 2.52
N GLY A 175 -24.88 -3.73 3.25
CA GLY A 175 -26.31 -3.43 3.42
C GLY A 175 -27.28 -4.54 2.99
N GLU A 176 -26.80 -5.60 2.31
CA GLU A 176 -27.61 -6.79 2.04
C GLU A 176 -27.62 -7.71 3.27
N THR A 177 -28.78 -7.82 3.93
CA THR A 177 -29.02 -8.82 4.99
C THR A 177 -29.20 -10.21 4.35
N PRO A 178 -28.91 -11.31 5.06
CA PRO A 178 -29.01 -12.68 4.55
C PRO A 178 -30.38 -13.03 3.98
#